data_AF-A0A9W3KLA0-F1
#
_entry.id   AF-A0A9W3KLA0-F1
#
_cell.length_a   1.000
_cell.length_b   1.000
_cell.length_c   1.000
_cell.angle_alpha   90.00
_cell.angle_beta   90.00
_cell.angle_gamma   90.00
#
_symmetry.space_group_name_H-M   'P 1'
#
loop_
_entity.id
_entity.type
_entity.pdbx_description
1 polymer ?
#
loop_
_entity_poly.entity_id
_entity_poly.type
_entity_poly.pdbx_seq_one_letter_code
_entity_poly.pdbx_strand_id
1 'polypeptide(L)'
;MKAYKKLATLAPVAVLSTSILFSPAMTFAAEQAPTAKQTTQQSAVQQDCTIQGYLIKNGVKTPVYKGGLITNQAAQASDAPYPELPSNPNDAIPNAGATHTENGSVGSVLYFKQIDLNNLGAGIGNSQKDYVYVEKKGDSGYVLGNYNPLTLQRTKIKDYDKSSELAEKMDGYFKSTITRDTFFSKIGSGVVPKNAAYTFSQAVTSGLTTSDAIGGALTLGYKVSVTEGGGIFPAAASEEFSAQLTATYNHTITVSSQVINTQTLGITKAADGYQYDKYVGAVYQLHSKYTFKPSDELQFAMNSPFGYKVILDQRAQSFQYDDSTLYLAVTPGAGK
;
A
#
# COMPACT_ATOMS: atom_id res chain seq x y z
N MET A 1 54.16 14.98 24.95
CA MET A 1 52.90 15.66 24.61
C MET A 1 52.99 16.21 23.19
N LYS A 2 52.27 15.62 22.24
CA LYS A 2 52.14 16.14 20.87
C LYS A 2 50.65 16.20 20.55
N ALA A 3 50.13 17.40 20.36
CA ALA A 3 48.74 17.68 20.07
C ALA A 3 48.44 17.44 18.59
N TYR A 4 47.48 16.57 18.28
CA TYR A 4 46.94 16.41 16.93
C TYR A 4 45.65 17.24 16.81
N LYS A 5 45.69 18.29 16.00
CA LYS A 5 44.51 19.06 15.56
C LYS A 5 43.70 18.20 14.59
N LYS A 6 42.44 17.91 14.92
CA LYS A 6 41.48 17.31 13.99
C LYS A 6 40.93 18.40 13.06
N LEU A 7 41.15 18.24 11.76
CA LEU A 7 40.48 19.01 10.71
C LEU A 7 39.06 18.43 10.54
N ALA A 8 38.05 19.27 10.71
CA ALA A 8 36.67 18.96 10.39
C ALA A 8 36.47 19.08 8.88
N THR A 9 36.16 17.96 8.21
CA THR A 9 35.81 17.93 6.79
C THR A 9 34.32 18.22 6.66
N LEU A 10 33.98 19.46 6.32
CA LEU A 10 32.65 19.85 5.83
C LEU A 10 32.54 19.43 4.36
N ALA A 11 31.66 18.48 4.06
CA ALA A 11 31.31 18.15 2.68
C ALA A 11 30.23 19.12 2.18
N PRO A 12 30.36 19.70 0.98
CA PRO A 12 29.33 20.56 0.41
C PRO A 12 28.12 19.72 -0.05
N VAL A 13 26.93 20.11 0.40
CA VAL A 13 25.65 19.64 -0.16
C VAL A 13 25.46 20.33 -1.50
N ALA A 14 25.71 19.61 -2.59
CA ALA A 14 25.34 20.05 -3.92
C ALA A 14 23.86 19.75 -4.16
N VAL A 15 23.06 20.82 -4.28
CA VAL A 15 21.69 20.80 -4.81
C VAL A 15 21.78 20.91 -6.33
N LEU A 16 21.43 19.83 -7.05
CA LEU A 16 21.23 19.78 -8.51
C LEU A 16 20.12 18.77 -8.76
N SER A 17 18.90 19.21 -9.05
CA SER A 17 18.35 19.61 -10.37
C SER A 17 17.35 18.54 -10.82
N THR A 18 16.09 18.94 -10.90
CA THR A 18 14.92 18.18 -11.37
C THR A 18 15.19 17.48 -12.69
N SER A 19 15.14 16.14 -12.69
CA SER A 19 15.01 15.36 -13.92
C SER A 19 13.53 15.24 -14.28
N ILE A 20 13.15 15.88 -15.38
CA ILE A 20 11.86 15.67 -16.04
C ILE A 20 11.94 14.29 -16.71
N LEU A 21 11.27 13.29 -16.13
CA LEU A 21 11.07 12.00 -16.80
C LEU A 21 9.98 12.19 -17.87
N PHE A 22 10.42 12.18 -19.13
CA PHE A 22 9.55 11.97 -20.27
C PHE A 22 9.00 10.53 -20.22
N SER A 23 7.71 10.39 -19.96
CA SER A 23 6.98 9.15 -20.22
C SER A 23 6.84 8.96 -21.75
N PRO A 24 7.05 7.76 -22.30
CA PRO A 24 6.80 7.50 -23.72
C PRO A 24 5.31 7.65 -24.04
N ALA A 25 5.00 8.53 -24.98
CA ALA A 25 3.69 8.64 -25.60
C ALA A 25 3.47 7.42 -26.51
N MET A 26 2.45 6.61 -26.20
CA MET A 26 1.93 5.63 -27.15
C MET A 26 1.07 6.38 -28.17
N THR A 27 1.57 6.50 -29.39
CA THR A 27 0.83 7.05 -30.54
C THR A 27 -0.21 6.03 -31.00
N PHE A 28 -1.49 6.28 -30.71
CA PHE A 28 -2.56 5.72 -31.52
C PHE A 28 -2.81 6.64 -32.71
N ALA A 29 -2.88 6.03 -33.89
CA ALA A 29 -3.06 6.68 -35.18
C ALA A 29 -4.32 7.57 -35.19
N ALA A 30 -4.16 8.75 -35.77
CA ALA A 30 -5.22 9.73 -35.95
C ALA A 30 -6.19 9.30 -37.05
N GLU A 31 -7.48 9.18 -36.70
CA GLU A 31 -8.58 9.22 -37.66
C GLU A 31 -9.25 10.60 -37.57
N GLN A 32 -9.33 11.29 -38.71
CA GLN A 32 -9.79 12.67 -38.81
C GLN A 32 -11.31 12.78 -38.67
N ALA A 33 -11.78 13.72 -37.86
CA ALA A 33 -13.11 14.32 -37.99
C ALA A 33 -13.11 15.79 -37.49
N PRO A 34 -14.01 16.64 -38.02
CA PRO A 34 -13.72 18.05 -38.27
C PRO A 34 -14.01 19.02 -37.11
N THR A 35 -13.32 20.15 -37.21
CA THR A 35 -13.40 21.39 -36.44
C THR A 35 -14.83 21.88 -36.16
N ALA A 36 -15.20 22.02 -34.88
CA ALA A 36 -16.28 22.93 -34.47
C ALA A 36 -16.15 23.40 -33.00
N LYS A 37 -15.74 24.67 -32.87
CA LYS A 37 -16.07 25.67 -31.84
C LYS A 37 -15.82 25.36 -30.35
N GLN A 38 -14.92 26.17 -29.78
CA GLN A 38 -14.77 26.43 -28.35
C GLN A 38 -16.13 26.72 -27.70
N THR A 39 -16.50 25.90 -26.73
CA THR A 39 -17.48 26.26 -25.71
C THR A 39 -16.78 26.12 -24.37
N THR A 40 -16.63 27.25 -23.69
CA THR A 40 -16.28 27.36 -22.27
C THR A 40 -17.10 26.34 -21.46
N GLN A 41 -16.45 25.30 -20.94
CA GLN A 41 -17.06 24.41 -19.93
C GLN A 41 -17.15 25.19 -18.62
N GLN A 42 -18.24 25.92 -18.48
CA GLN A 42 -18.75 26.37 -17.20
C GLN A 42 -19.34 25.12 -16.53
N SER A 43 -18.62 24.56 -15.54
CA SER A 43 -19.15 23.50 -14.70
C SER A 43 -20.42 23.98 -14.03
N ALA A 44 -21.56 23.48 -14.48
CA ALA A 44 -22.85 23.73 -13.84
C ALA A 44 -22.81 23.16 -12.42
N VAL A 45 -22.99 24.03 -11.43
CA VAL A 45 -23.17 23.65 -10.02
C VAL A 45 -24.48 22.84 -9.94
N GLN A 46 -24.38 21.53 -9.74
CA GLN A 46 -25.54 20.65 -9.54
C GLN A 46 -26.19 20.95 -8.17
N GLN A 47 -27.49 21.23 -8.17
CA GLN A 47 -28.26 21.82 -7.06
C GLN A 47 -28.48 20.92 -5.83
N ASP A 48 -28.08 19.65 -5.82
CA ASP A 48 -28.35 18.70 -4.72
C ASP A 48 -27.11 18.02 -4.13
N CYS A 49 -25.90 18.46 -4.49
CA CYS A 49 -24.65 17.84 -4.04
C CYS A 49 -24.02 18.66 -2.91
N THR A 50 -23.74 18.04 -1.76
CA THR A 50 -23.02 18.67 -0.65
C THR A 50 -21.59 18.17 -0.56
N ILE A 51 -20.62 19.07 -0.39
CA ILE A 51 -19.22 18.69 -0.14
C ILE A 51 -19.13 18.04 1.25
N GLN A 52 -18.65 16.80 1.29
CA GLN A 52 -18.32 16.06 2.52
C GLN A 52 -16.88 16.28 2.97
N GLY A 53 -16.01 16.63 2.02
CA GLY A 53 -14.59 16.74 2.29
C GLY A 53 -13.76 16.85 1.01
N TYR A 54 -12.46 16.66 1.16
CA TYR A 54 -11.51 16.70 0.07
C TYR A 54 -10.54 15.52 0.20
N LEU A 55 -10.37 14.79 -0.90
CA LEU A 55 -9.31 13.81 -1.07
C LEU A 55 -8.03 14.54 -1.46
N ILE A 56 -6.91 14.18 -0.86
CA ILE A 56 -5.58 14.64 -1.22
C ILE A 56 -4.78 13.41 -1.63
N LYS A 57 -4.54 13.26 -2.93
CA LYS A 57 -3.78 12.14 -3.51
C LYS A 57 -2.78 12.69 -4.50
N ASN A 58 -1.51 12.32 -4.38
CA ASN A 58 -0.42 12.83 -5.22
C ASN A 58 -0.35 14.37 -5.30
N GLY A 59 -0.65 15.05 -4.19
CA GLY A 59 -0.69 16.52 -4.12
C GLY A 59 -1.92 17.18 -4.76
N VAL A 60 -2.81 16.40 -5.38
CA VAL A 60 -4.06 16.90 -5.97
C VAL A 60 -5.16 16.86 -4.92
N LYS A 61 -5.83 18.01 -4.71
CA LYS A 61 -6.98 18.16 -3.82
C LYS A 61 -8.27 18.06 -4.63
N THR A 62 -9.07 17.02 -4.40
CA THR A 62 -10.31 16.73 -5.12
C THR A 62 -11.51 16.75 -4.16
N PRO A 63 -12.56 17.53 -4.42
CA PRO A 63 -13.75 17.53 -3.56
C PRO A 63 -14.51 16.19 -3.64
N VAL A 64 -14.97 15.73 -2.48
CA VAL A 64 -15.82 14.54 -2.32
C VAL A 64 -17.24 15.00 -1.99
N TYR A 65 -18.23 14.50 -2.74
CA TYR A 65 -19.62 14.95 -2.67
C TYR A 65 -20.56 13.85 -2.15
N LYS A 66 -21.60 14.25 -1.42
CA LYS A 66 -22.78 13.42 -1.08
C LYS A 66 -23.99 13.89 -1.87
N GLY A 67 -24.81 12.94 -2.33
CA GLY A 67 -26.09 13.20 -2.98
C GLY A 67 -25.98 13.50 -4.48
N GLY A 68 -27.14 13.46 -5.17
CA GLY A 68 -27.28 13.78 -6.60
C GLY A 68 -26.74 12.72 -7.58
N LEU A 69 -27.00 12.95 -8.88
CA LEU A 69 -26.37 12.20 -9.98
C LEU A 69 -24.92 12.66 -10.15
N ILE A 70 -23.99 11.92 -9.57
CA ILE A 70 -22.55 12.17 -9.70
C ILE A 70 -22.12 11.74 -11.12
N THR A 71 -21.99 12.70 -12.02
CA THR A 71 -21.52 12.46 -13.41
C THR A 71 -20.01 12.19 -13.49
N ASN A 72 -19.27 12.42 -12.39
CA ASN A 72 -17.84 12.17 -12.24
C ASN A 72 -17.54 10.91 -11.40
N GLN A 73 -18.28 9.82 -11.58
CA GLN A 73 -18.03 8.55 -10.89
C GLN A 73 -16.58 8.04 -11.07
N ALA A 74 -15.97 8.29 -12.22
CA ALA A 74 -14.56 7.92 -12.47
C ALA A 74 -13.55 8.67 -11.57
N ALA A 75 -13.92 9.85 -11.04
CA ALA A 75 -13.06 10.65 -10.14
C ALA A 75 -13.30 10.33 -8.65
N GLN A 76 -14.28 9.47 -8.33
CA GLN A 76 -14.63 9.05 -6.97
C GLN A 76 -14.39 7.56 -6.72
N ALA A 77 -13.72 6.85 -7.64
CA ALA A 77 -13.20 5.50 -7.37
C ALA A 77 -12.20 5.58 -6.22
N SER A 78 -12.71 5.38 -5.01
CA SER A 78 -11.93 5.42 -3.79
C SER A 78 -11.38 4.03 -3.51
N ASP A 79 -10.11 3.98 -3.10
CA ASP A 79 -9.49 2.75 -2.62
C ASP A 79 -10.20 2.19 -1.36
N ALA A 80 -10.96 3.02 -0.64
CA ALA A 80 -11.80 2.62 0.51
C ALA A 80 -12.96 3.61 0.76
N PRO A 81 -14.07 3.19 1.38
CA PRO A 81 -15.14 4.11 1.79
C PRO A 81 -14.65 5.26 2.67
N TYR A 82 -15.05 6.49 2.33
CA TYR A 82 -14.69 7.68 3.11
C TYR A 82 -15.45 7.73 4.45
N PRO A 83 -14.79 8.05 5.57
CA PRO A 83 -15.45 8.30 6.84
C PRO A 83 -16.39 9.51 6.74
N GLU A 84 -17.65 9.36 7.12
CA GLU A 84 -18.60 10.47 7.13
C GLU A 84 -18.67 11.13 8.51
N LEU A 85 -18.53 12.46 8.56
CA LEU A 85 -18.78 13.20 9.79
C LEU A 85 -20.29 13.34 10.04
N PRO A 86 -20.74 13.26 11.31
CA PRO A 86 -22.12 13.55 11.67
C PRO A 86 -22.51 14.97 11.29
N SER A 87 -23.79 15.19 10.94
CA SER A 87 -24.32 16.53 10.65
C SER A 87 -24.26 17.46 11.85
N ASN A 88 -24.46 16.94 13.08
CA ASN A 88 -24.32 17.71 14.30
C ASN A 88 -22.85 17.76 14.74
N PRO A 89 -22.22 18.95 14.80
CA PRO A 89 -20.81 19.08 15.14
C PRO A 89 -20.44 18.72 16.59
N ASN A 90 -21.43 18.40 17.43
CA ASN A 90 -21.22 17.93 18.80
C ASN A 90 -21.14 16.39 18.90
N ASP A 91 -21.55 15.67 17.86
CA ASP A 91 -21.55 14.22 17.87
C ASP A 91 -20.13 13.68 17.71
N ALA A 92 -19.94 12.42 18.10
CA ALA A 92 -18.63 11.78 18.06
C ALA A 92 -18.06 11.70 16.64
N ILE A 93 -16.80 12.10 16.50
CA ILE A 93 -16.04 12.03 15.24
C ILE A 93 -15.57 10.58 15.06
N PRO A 94 -15.90 9.88 13.96
CA PRO A 94 -15.48 8.51 13.75
C PRO A 94 -13.95 8.40 13.79
N ASN A 95 -13.45 7.27 14.29
CA ASN A 95 -12.01 7.02 14.33
C ASN A 95 -11.51 6.40 13.03
N ALA A 96 -12.37 5.72 12.27
CA ALA A 96 -12.04 5.09 11.01
C ALA A 96 -13.25 5.06 10.07
N GLY A 97 -12.99 4.89 8.78
CA GLY A 97 -13.99 4.57 7.76
C GLY A 97 -14.29 3.07 7.71
N ALA A 98 -15.22 2.69 6.85
CA ALA A 98 -15.45 1.28 6.56
C ALA A 98 -14.27 0.70 5.76
N THR A 99 -14.04 -0.60 5.92
CA THR A 99 -12.99 -1.34 5.22
C THR A 99 -13.49 -1.76 3.84
N HIS A 100 -12.67 -1.54 2.81
CA HIS A 100 -12.80 -2.25 1.54
C HIS A 100 -11.87 -3.46 1.57
N THR A 101 -12.40 -4.63 1.22
CA THR A 101 -11.68 -5.89 1.27
C THR A 101 -11.68 -6.53 -0.11
N GLU A 102 -10.51 -6.93 -0.57
CA GLU A 102 -10.30 -7.67 -1.79
C GLU A 102 -9.30 -8.81 -1.57
N ASN A 103 -9.35 -9.83 -2.43
CA ASN A 103 -8.46 -10.98 -2.35
C ASN A 103 -7.61 -11.06 -3.61
N GLY A 104 -6.33 -11.31 -3.41
CA GLY A 104 -5.36 -11.60 -4.46
C GLY A 104 -4.74 -12.97 -4.27
N SER A 105 -4.15 -13.50 -5.34
CA SER A 105 -3.29 -14.68 -5.25
C SER A 105 -1.97 -14.32 -4.56
N VAL A 106 -1.40 -15.27 -3.80
CA VAL A 106 0.00 -15.15 -3.38
C VAL A 106 0.91 -15.04 -4.62
N GLY A 107 2.00 -14.30 -4.49
CA GLY A 107 3.06 -14.24 -5.47
C GLY A 107 3.76 -15.57 -5.71
N SER A 108 4.82 -15.55 -6.51
CA SER A 108 5.50 -16.76 -6.96
C SER A 108 6.41 -17.41 -5.92
N VAL A 109 6.57 -16.83 -4.73
CA VAL A 109 7.50 -17.33 -3.70
C VAL A 109 6.79 -17.62 -2.39
N LEU A 110 7.05 -18.78 -1.78
CA LEU A 110 6.70 -19.04 -0.39
C LEU A 110 7.98 -19.06 0.45
N TYR A 111 7.92 -18.42 1.62
CA TYR A 111 9.03 -18.33 2.56
C TYR A 111 8.72 -19.07 3.85
N PHE A 112 9.57 -20.04 4.17
CA PHE A 112 9.45 -20.89 5.34
C PHE A 112 10.58 -20.56 6.30
N LYS A 113 10.23 -20.18 7.54
CA LYS A 113 11.21 -20.12 8.63
C LYS A 113 11.81 -21.48 8.87
N GLN A 114 11.01 -22.54 8.75
CA GLN A 114 11.47 -23.90 8.90
C GLN A 114 10.59 -24.86 8.10
N ILE A 115 11.21 -25.84 7.44
CA ILE A 115 10.50 -26.82 6.63
C ILE A 115 11.19 -28.18 6.67
N ASP A 116 10.39 -29.26 6.69
CA ASP A 116 10.90 -30.62 6.49
C ASP A 116 10.83 -31.00 5.00
N LEU A 117 11.99 -31.02 4.35
CA LEU A 117 12.15 -31.27 2.93
C LEU A 117 12.01 -32.74 2.55
N ASN A 118 12.28 -33.69 3.47
CA ASN A 118 12.10 -35.11 3.16
C ASN A 118 10.63 -35.45 2.99
N ASN A 119 9.80 -34.90 3.87
CA ASN A 119 8.36 -35.07 3.81
C ASN A 119 7.70 -34.26 2.69
N LEU A 120 8.46 -33.42 1.99
CA LEU A 120 8.05 -32.78 0.76
C LEU A 120 8.52 -33.50 -0.51
N GLY A 121 9.16 -34.67 -0.38
CA GLY A 121 9.70 -35.40 -1.53
C GLY A 121 10.90 -34.70 -2.19
N ALA A 122 11.61 -33.84 -1.46
CA ALA A 122 12.75 -33.08 -1.99
C ALA A 122 14.01 -33.96 -2.21
N GLY A 123 14.13 -35.06 -1.47
CA GLY A 123 15.25 -36.00 -1.55
C GLY A 123 16.59 -35.39 -1.11
N ILE A 124 16.58 -34.56 -0.06
CA ILE A 124 17.77 -33.87 0.48
C ILE A 124 18.13 -34.49 1.84
N GLY A 125 19.34 -35.04 1.98
CA GLY A 125 19.76 -35.86 3.13
C GLY A 125 19.67 -35.23 4.54
N ASN A 126 19.40 -33.92 4.65
CA ASN A 126 18.98 -33.28 5.90
C ASN A 126 17.50 -32.88 5.80
N SER A 127 16.68 -33.50 6.64
CA SER A 127 15.22 -33.38 6.62
C SER A 127 14.76 -31.96 6.94
N GLN A 128 15.32 -31.35 7.99
CA GLN A 128 14.87 -30.04 8.47
C GLN A 128 15.82 -28.93 8.02
N LYS A 129 15.26 -27.88 7.41
CA LYS A 129 16.01 -26.68 6.99
C LYS A 129 15.32 -25.42 7.47
N ASP A 130 16.13 -24.45 7.87
CA ASP A 130 15.67 -23.12 8.25
C ASP A 130 15.80 -22.14 7.10
N TYR A 131 14.92 -21.13 7.07
CA TYR A 131 14.91 -20.04 6.11
C TYR A 131 14.99 -20.53 4.65
N VAL A 132 14.01 -21.33 4.28
CA VAL A 132 13.87 -21.91 2.94
C VAL A 132 12.86 -21.09 2.14
N TYR A 133 13.16 -20.86 0.86
CA TYR A 133 12.17 -20.38 -0.09
C TYR A 133 11.86 -21.46 -1.14
N VAL A 134 10.63 -21.44 -1.62
CA VAL A 134 10.23 -22.16 -2.83
C VAL A 134 9.68 -21.13 -3.81
N GLU A 135 10.23 -21.07 -5.03
CA GLU A 135 9.78 -20.18 -6.09
C GLU A 135 9.14 -20.99 -7.23
N LYS A 136 7.92 -20.63 -7.62
CA LYS A 136 7.23 -21.14 -8.80
C LYS A 136 7.82 -20.52 -10.06
N LYS A 137 8.23 -21.34 -11.02
CA LYS A 137 8.76 -20.92 -12.34
C LYS A 137 7.73 -21.10 -13.46
N GLY A 138 6.47 -20.82 -13.17
CA GLY A 138 5.36 -21.12 -14.09
C GLY A 138 5.21 -22.63 -14.30
N ASP A 139 5.10 -23.06 -15.56
CA ASP A 139 4.90 -24.48 -15.93
C ASP A 139 6.18 -25.31 -15.88
N SER A 140 7.35 -24.66 -15.69
CA SER A 140 8.65 -25.33 -15.63
C SER A 140 8.96 -25.97 -14.27
N GLY A 141 8.09 -25.80 -13.27
CA GLY A 141 8.24 -26.39 -11.94
C GLY A 141 8.68 -25.38 -10.89
N TYR A 142 9.56 -25.81 -9.99
CA TYR A 142 9.87 -25.10 -8.75
C TYR A 142 11.37 -24.99 -8.49
N VAL A 143 11.79 -23.87 -7.89
CA VAL A 143 13.14 -23.67 -7.38
C VAL A 143 13.11 -23.69 -5.87
N LEU A 144 13.91 -24.55 -5.28
CA LEU A 144 14.16 -24.59 -3.84
C LEU A 144 15.48 -23.91 -3.52
N GLY A 145 15.51 -23.11 -2.47
CA GLY A 145 16.75 -22.54 -1.96
C GLY A 145 16.64 -22.03 -0.54
N ASN A 146 17.74 -21.47 -0.03
CA ASN A 146 17.76 -20.77 1.25
C ASN A 146 17.66 -19.26 1.01
N TYR A 147 17.16 -18.52 2.00
CA TYR A 147 17.21 -17.07 2.03
C TYR A 147 17.86 -16.54 3.30
N ASN A 148 18.51 -15.38 3.22
CA ASN A 148 18.92 -14.62 4.41
C ASN A 148 17.68 -13.87 4.95
N PRO A 149 17.25 -14.10 6.20
CA PRO A 149 16.03 -13.48 6.73
C PRO A 149 16.13 -11.97 6.93
N LEU A 150 17.32 -11.37 6.89
CA LEU A 150 17.53 -9.92 7.04
C LEU A 150 17.53 -9.19 5.70
N THR A 151 17.88 -9.85 4.59
CA THR A 151 18.03 -9.23 3.26
C THR A 151 17.11 -9.79 2.20
N LEU A 152 16.53 -10.95 2.46
CA LEU A 152 15.90 -11.82 1.48
C LEU A 152 16.82 -12.21 0.32
N GLN A 153 18.15 -12.11 0.49
CA GLN A 153 19.09 -12.64 -0.51
C GLN A 153 18.92 -14.15 -0.59
N ARG A 154 18.75 -14.67 -1.80
CA ARG A 154 18.40 -16.07 -2.07
C ARG A 154 19.57 -16.83 -2.67
N THR A 155 19.78 -18.05 -2.19
CA THR A 155 20.75 -19.00 -2.73
C THR A 155 20.03 -20.27 -3.15
N LYS A 156 20.06 -20.55 -4.46
CA LYS A 156 19.44 -21.75 -5.03
C LYS A 156 20.13 -23.00 -4.50
N ILE A 157 19.32 -24.01 -4.14
CA ILE A 157 19.78 -25.36 -3.83
C ILE A 157 19.53 -26.29 -5.02
N LYS A 158 18.29 -26.34 -5.51
CA LYS A 158 17.88 -27.35 -6.50
C LYS A 158 16.64 -26.90 -7.28
N ASP A 159 16.57 -27.32 -8.53
CA ASP A 159 15.40 -27.18 -9.39
C ASP A 159 14.60 -28.48 -9.38
N TYR A 160 13.28 -28.37 -9.44
CA TYR A 160 12.34 -29.49 -9.45
C TYR A 160 11.39 -29.35 -10.62
N ASP A 161 11.28 -30.42 -11.41
CA ASP A 161 10.32 -30.48 -12.50
C ASP A 161 8.89 -30.58 -11.96
N LYS A 162 7.94 -30.21 -12.81
CA LYS A 162 6.50 -30.18 -12.51
C LYS A 162 5.90 -31.54 -12.12
N SER A 163 6.57 -32.64 -12.47
CA SER A 163 6.15 -34.01 -12.14
C SER A 163 6.69 -34.52 -10.80
N SER A 164 7.50 -33.74 -10.09
CA SER A 164 8.04 -34.14 -8.80
C SER A 164 6.99 -34.15 -7.68
N GLU A 165 7.18 -34.99 -6.66
CA GLU A 165 6.33 -35.00 -5.46
C GLU A 165 6.32 -33.62 -4.76
N LEU A 166 7.45 -32.91 -4.78
CA LEU A 166 7.54 -31.54 -4.27
C LEU A 166 6.62 -30.60 -5.04
N ALA A 167 6.57 -30.72 -6.37
CA ALA A 167 5.72 -29.87 -7.19
C ALA A 167 4.23 -30.05 -6.87
N GLU A 168 3.78 -31.28 -6.66
CA GLU A 168 2.38 -31.59 -6.28
C GLU A 168 1.99 -30.90 -4.96
N LYS A 169 2.85 -30.98 -3.94
CA LYS A 169 2.59 -30.35 -2.64
C LYS A 169 2.63 -28.83 -2.73
N MET A 170 3.62 -28.30 -3.47
CA MET A 170 3.75 -26.85 -3.66
C MET A 170 2.59 -26.27 -4.44
N ASP A 171 2.04 -26.97 -5.43
CA ASP A 171 0.82 -26.53 -6.13
C ASP A 171 -0.33 -26.31 -5.14
N GLY A 172 -0.52 -27.23 -4.19
CA GLY A 172 -1.49 -27.06 -3.10
C GLY A 172 -1.18 -25.83 -2.25
N TYR A 173 0.08 -25.62 -1.87
CA TYR A 173 0.46 -24.48 -1.02
C TYR A 173 0.29 -23.13 -1.71
N PHE A 174 0.58 -23.05 -3.01
CA PHE A 174 0.42 -21.84 -3.81
C PHE A 174 -1.04 -21.49 -4.15
N LYS A 175 -2.02 -22.32 -3.76
CA LYS A 175 -3.44 -21.93 -3.74
C LYS A 175 -3.78 -20.94 -2.61
N SER A 176 -2.82 -20.65 -1.73
CA SER A 176 -2.97 -19.64 -0.67
C SER A 176 -3.32 -18.28 -1.28
N THR A 177 -4.09 -17.49 -0.54
CA THR A 177 -4.54 -16.16 -0.96
C THR A 177 -4.00 -15.08 -0.03
N ILE A 178 -4.03 -13.84 -0.50
CA ILE A 178 -3.77 -12.65 0.30
C ILE A 178 -5.05 -11.83 0.34
N THR A 179 -5.49 -11.48 1.54
CA THR A 179 -6.54 -10.48 1.72
C THR A 179 -5.90 -9.11 1.88
N ARG A 180 -6.35 -8.12 1.09
CA ARG A 180 -6.04 -6.70 1.27
C ARG A 180 -7.25 -5.99 1.84
N ASP A 181 -7.05 -5.38 3.01
CA ASP A 181 -7.99 -4.50 3.69
C ASP A 181 -7.50 -3.06 3.58
N THR A 182 -8.27 -2.19 2.93
CA THR A 182 -8.02 -0.75 2.83
C THR A 182 -9.03 0.03 3.65
N PHE A 183 -8.56 0.99 4.45
CA PHE A 183 -9.43 1.80 5.30
C PHE A 183 -8.79 3.14 5.65
N PHE A 184 -9.61 4.16 5.88
CA PHE A 184 -9.17 5.44 6.39
C PHE A 184 -9.16 5.43 7.92
N SER A 185 -8.08 5.91 8.55
CA SER A 185 -7.98 6.09 10.01
C SER A 185 -7.70 7.56 10.37
N LYS A 186 -8.29 8.05 11.44
CA LYS A 186 -8.20 9.45 11.87
C LYS A 186 -6.81 9.75 12.42
N ILE A 187 -6.17 10.78 11.87
CA ILE A 187 -4.87 11.28 12.33
C ILE A 187 -4.96 12.67 13.00
N GLY A 188 -6.12 13.33 12.89
CA GLY A 188 -6.38 14.57 13.60
C GLY A 188 -7.81 15.06 13.42
N SER A 189 -8.29 15.86 14.35
CA SER A 189 -9.61 16.48 14.26
C SER A 189 -9.73 17.68 15.20
N GLY A 190 -10.71 18.54 14.93
CA GLY A 190 -11.04 19.66 15.80
C GLY A 190 -12.42 20.25 15.50
N VAL A 191 -13.01 20.83 16.53
CA VAL A 191 -14.24 21.62 16.44
C VAL A 191 -13.86 23.09 16.47
N VAL A 192 -14.35 23.88 15.51
CA VAL A 192 -14.03 25.31 15.42
C VAL A 192 -15.30 26.14 15.16
N PRO A 193 -15.34 27.42 15.57
CA PRO A 193 -16.45 28.32 15.24
C PRO A 193 -16.68 28.41 13.72
N LYS A 194 -17.92 28.62 13.28
CA LYS A 194 -18.30 28.67 11.85
C LYS A 194 -17.53 29.71 11.03
N ASN A 195 -17.11 30.79 11.68
CA ASN A 195 -16.37 31.88 11.07
C ASN A 195 -14.85 31.74 11.22
N ALA A 196 -14.36 30.68 11.86
CA ALA A 196 -12.95 30.40 12.06
C ALA A 196 -12.44 29.32 11.10
N ALA A 197 -11.13 29.31 10.87
CA ALA A 197 -10.48 28.30 10.06
C ALA A 197 -10.22 27.02 10.86
N TYR A 198 -10.49 25.89 10.24
CA TYR A 198 -9.93 24.61 10.67
C TYR A 198 -8.57 24.43 9.98
N THR A 199 -7.54 24.13 10.76
CA THR A 199 -6.20 23.84 10.23
C THR A 199 -5.62 22.62 10.93
N PHE A 200 -5.31 21.61 10.14
CA PHE A 200 -4.46 20.48 10.49
C PHE A 200 -3.07 20.77 9.98
N SER A 201 -2.06 20.74 10.85
CA SER A 201 -0.65 20.87 10.47
C SER A 201 0.19 19.92 11.32
N GLN A 202 0.46 18.73 10.79
CA GLN A 202 1.23 17.69 11.49
C GLN A 202 2.15 16.95 10.52
N ALA A 203 3.21 16.35 11.06
CA ALA A 203 4.05 15.43 10.30
C ALA A 203 3.31 14.12 10.05
N VAL A 204 3.17 13.74 8.77
CA VAL A 204 2.51 12.51 8.33
C VAL A 204 3.57 11.62 7.68
N THR A 205 3.65 10.38 8.16
CA THR A 205 4.53 9.35 7.60
C THR A 205 3.75 8.51 6.60
N SER A 206 4.35 8.18 5.46
CA SER A 206 3.74 7.30 4.45
C SER A 206 4.82 6.52 3.69
N GLY A 207 4.45 5.42 3.05
CA GLY A 207 5.36 4.55 2.30
C GLY A 207 6.08 3.51 3.17
N LEU A 208 7.04 2.78 2.57
CA LEU A 208 7.71 1.63 3.18
C LEU A 208 9.11 1.92 3.69
N THR A 209 9.41 1.46 4.91
CA THR A 209 10.78 1.20 5.34
C THR A 209 11.32 -0.09 4.69
N THR A 210 12.63 -0.32 4.76
CA THR A 210 13.21 -1.61 4.36
C THR A 210 12.59 -2.79 5.13
N SER A 211 12.30 -2.64 6.43
CA SER A 211 11.67 -3.70 7.22
C SER A 211 10.24 -3.99 6.78
N ASP A 212 9.48 -2.94 6.45
CA ASP A 212 8.12 -3.09 5.93
C ASP A 212 8.16 -3.84 4.60
N ALA A 213 9.08 -3.49 3.71
CA ALA A 213 9.24 -4.17 2.42
C ALA A 213 9.64 -5.65 2.56
N ILE A 214 10.49 -6.00 3.54
CA ILE A 214 10.82 -7.39 3.84
C ILE A 214 9.57 -8.14 4.31
N GLY A 215 8.84 -7.60 5.29
CA GLY A 215 7.60 -8.20 5.79
C GLY A 215 6.55 -8.35 4.69
N GLY A 216 6.43 -7.33 3.84
CA GLY A 216 5.56 -7.31 2.67
C GLY A 216 5.95 -8.37 1.64
N ALA A 217 7.22 -8.50 1.29
CA ALA A 217 7.69 -9.51 0.34
C ALA A 217 7.47 -10.94 0.86
N LEU A 218 7.69 -11.16 2.16
CA LEU A 218 7.41 -12.43 2.82
C LEU A 218 5.90 -12.75 2.81
N THR A 219 5.05 -11.76 3.13
CA THR A 219 3.59 -11.92 3.20
C THR A 219 2.99 -12.14 1.83
N LEU A 220 3.40 -11.34 0.84
CA LEU A 220 2.85 -11.33 -0.51
C LEU A 220 3.48 -12.41 -1.41
N GLY A 221 4.57 -13.04 -0.98
CA GLY A 221 5.28 -14.01 -1.80
C GLY A 221 6.03 -13.39 -2.97
N TYR A 222 6.56 -12.19 -2.78
CA TYR A 222 7.26 -11.44 -3.82
C TYR A 222 8.76 -11.68 -3.78
N LYS A 223 9.37 -11.52 -4.96
CA LYS A 223 10.82 -11.49 -5.10
C LYS A 223 11.30 -10.06 -4.87
N VAL A 224 11.99 -9.85 -3.76
CA VAL A 224 12.67 -8.59 -3.44
C VAL A 224 14.04 -8.92 -2.86
N SER A 225 15.05 -8.13 -3.20
CA SER A 225 16.36 -8.16 -2.54
C SER A 225 16.69 -6.77 -2.01
N VAL A 226 17.03 -6.67 -0.73
CA VAL A 226 17.42 -5.41 -0.09
C VAL A 226 18.86 -5.47 0.42
N THR A 227 19.56 -4.34 0.40
CA THR A 227 20.89 -4.22 1.01
C THR A 227 20.78 -4.23 2.54
N GLU A 228 21.70 -4.91 3.23
CA GLU A 228 21.76 -4.90 4.71
C GLU A 228 21.93 -3.47 5.23
N GLY A 229 21.24 -3.13 6.32
CA GLY A 229 21.52 -1.89 7.05
C GLY A 229 20.35 -1.17 7.69
N GLY A 230 19.09 -1.56 7.43
CA GLY A 230 17.92 -0.88 8.00
C GLY A 230 17.83 0.57 7.52
N GLY A 231 17.02 0.85 6.51
CA GLY A 231 16.97 2.18 5.91
C GLY A 231 15.70 2.44 5.13
N ILE A 232 15.77 3.46 4.28
CA ILE A 232 14.71 3.79 3.35
C ILE A 232 14.69 2.73 2.25
N PHE A 233 13.53 2.13 1.99
CA PHE A 233 13.38 1.16 0.92
C PHE A 233 13.69 1.83 -0.43
N PRO A 234 14.60 1.32 -1.27
CA PRO A 234 15.01 2.00 -2.50
C PRO A 234 13.85 2.26 -3.47
N ALA A 235 13.85 3.41 -4.15
CA ALA A 235 12.78 3.82 -5.05
C ALA A 235 12.51 2.77 -6.16
N ALA A 236 13.57 2.26 -6.81
CA ALA A 236 13.44 1.21 -7.82
C ALA A 236 12.78 -0.08 -7.28
N ALA A 237 13.07 -0.43 -6.02
CA ALA A 237 12.44 -1.58 -5.37
C ALA A 237 10.96 -1.30 -5.02
N SER A 238 10.60 -0.05 -4.73
CA SER A 238 9.20 0.36 -4.53
C SER A 238 8.37 0.32 -5.82
N GLU A 239 8.99 0.59 -6.98
CA GLU A 239 8.35 0.43 -8.29
C GLU A 239 8.06 -1.04 -8.60
N GLU A 240 9.03 -1.93 -8.38
CA GLU A 240 8.82 -3.39 -8.54
C GLU A 240 7.75 -3.92 -7.59
N PHE A 241 7.69 -3.41 -6.35
CA PHE A 241 6.67 -3.77 -5.37
C PHE A 241 5.27 -3.29 -5.82
N SER A 242 5.18 -2.05 -6.32
CA SER A 242 3.95 -1.47 -6.87
C SER A 242 3.43 -2.24 -8.08
N ALA A 243 4.33 -2.64 -9.00
CA ALA A 243 3.99 -3.41 -10.17
C ALA A 243 3.43 -4.79 -9.81
N GLN A 244 4.03 -5.47 -8.82
CA GLN A 244 3.54 -6.76 -8.35
C GLN A 244 2.17 -6.65 -7.66
N LEU A 245 1.96 -5.62 -6.81
CA LEU A 245 0.64 -5.36 -6.23
C LEU A 245 -0.41 -5.06 -7.30
N THR A 246 -0.08 -4.21 -8.26
CA THR A 246 -0.97 -3.88 -9.39
C THR A 246 -1.36 -5.12 -10.17
N ALA A 247 -0.41 -6.04 -10.40
CA ALA A 247 -0.70 -7.31 -11.05
C ALA A 247 -1.58 -8.23 -10.19
N THR A 248 -1.37 -8.28 -8.87
CA THR A 248 -2.15 -9.11 -7.95
C THR A 248 -3.62 -8.68 -7.85
N TYR A 249 -3.90 -7.37 -7.84
CA TYR A 249 -5.26 -6.84 -7.62
C TYR A 249 -5.93 -6.27 -8.88
N ASN A 250 -5.23 -6.30 -10.03
CA ASN A 250 -5.75 -5.88 -11.33
C ASN A 250 -6.23 -4.41 -11.38
N HIS A 251 -5.61 -3.55 -10.59
CA HIS A 251 -5.78 -2.09 -10.64
C HIS A 251 -4.51 -1.42 -10.14
N THR A 252 -4.27 -0.16 -10.52
CA THR A 252 -3.05 0.55 -10.13
C THR A 252 -2.95 0.69 -8.61
N ILE A 253 -1.87 0.16 -8.04
CA ILE A 253 -1.46 0.35 -6.65
C ILE A 253 -0.05 0.94 -6.65
N THR A 254 0.11 2.09 -6.00
CA THR A 254 1.41 2.77 -5.90
C THR A 254 1.89 2.73 -4.47
N VAL A 255 3.13 2.27 -4.31
CA VAL A 255 3.83 2.22 -3.04
C VAL A 255 5.14 2.98 -3.20
N SER A 256 5.44 3.87 -2.25
CA SER A 256 6.67 4.65 -2.24
C SER A 256 7.61 4.17 -1.14
N SER A 257 8.86 4.60 -1.22
CA SER A 257 9.75 4.69 -0.08
C SER A 257 9.14 5.51 1.06
N GLN A 258 9.52 5.22 2.30
CA GLN A 258 9.06 5.99 3.45
C GLN A 258 9.46 7.46 3.32
N VAL A 259 8.48 8.34 3.49
CA VAL A 259 8.65 9.79 3.59
C VAL A 259 7.86 10.33 4.77
N ILE A 260 8.41 11.35 5.42
CA ILE A 260 7.74 12.10 6.49
C ILE A 260 7.58 13.53 5.98
N ASN A 261 6.34 13.98 5.82
CA ASN A 261 6.03 15.32 5.31
C ASN A 261 5.08 16.05 6.26
N THR A 262 5.33 17.32 6.52
CA THR A 262 4.37 18.18 7.22
C THR A 262 3.20 18.49 6.29
N GLN A 263 2.01 18.03 6.65
CA GLN A 263 0.78 18.21 5.88
C GLN A 263 -0.05 19.32 6.48
N THR A 264 -0.27 20.38 5.72
CA THR A 264 -1.13 21.50 6.12
C THR A 264 -2.43 21.45 5.33
N LEU A 265 -3.52 21.07 6.00
CA LEU A 265 -4.85 20.89 5.41
C LEU A 265 -5.87 21.70 6.19
N GLY A 266 -6.89 22.22 5.51
CA GLY A 266 -7.90 23.00 6.18
C GLY A 266 -8.97 23.57 5.27
N ILE A 267 -9.94 24.22 5.91
CA ILE A 267 -10.90 25.12 5.29
C ILE A 267 -10.91 26.44 6.06
N THR A 268 -11.14 27.55 5.37
CA THR A 268 -11.00 28.90 5.95
C THR A 268 -12.17 29.29 6.85
N LYS A 269 -13.38 28.87 6.50
CA LYS A 269 -14.62 29.01 7.29
C LYS A 269 -15.70 28.08 6.72
N ALA A 270 -16.78 27.88 7.47
CA ALA A 270 -17.96 27.19 6.96
C ALA A 270 -18.63 27.97 5.83
N ALA A 271 -19.37 27.29 4.95
CA ALA A 271 -20.20 27.92 3.94
C ALA A 271 -21.24 28.87 4.57
N ASP A 272 -21.60 29.95 3.87
CA ASP A 272 -22.45 31.00 4.44
C ASP A 272 -23.87 30.50 4.81
N GLY A 273 -24.35 29.45 4.14
CA GLY A 273 -25.63 28.79 4.44
C GLY A 273 -25.57 27.70 5.52
N TYR A 274 -24.43 27.50 6.19
CA TYR A 274 -24.26 26.46 7.20
C TYR A 274 -25.03 26.80 8.49
N GLN A 275 -25.83 25.85 8.96
CA GLN A 275 -26.85 26.08 10.00
C GLN A 275 -26.31 26.17 11.44
N TYR A 276 -25.13 25.61 11.73
CA TYR A 276 -24.57 25.57 13.08
C TYR A 276 -23.56 26.70 13.32
N ASP A 277 -23.37 27.07 14.58
CA ASP A 277 -22.42 28.10 15.04
C ASP A 277 -20.95 27.64 15.03
N LYS A 278 -20.73 26.33 14.90
CA LYS A 278 -19.43 25.66 14.83
C LYS A 278 -19.49 24.47 13.88
N TYR A 279 -18.34 24.03 13.38
CA TYR A 279 -18.21 22.84 12.54
C TYR A 279 -17.00 22.01 12.96
N VAL A 280 -16.92 20.80 12.42
CA VAL A 280 -15.82 19.86 12.62
C VAL A 280 -15.00 19.75 11.36
N GLY A 281 -13.67 19.74 11.50
CA GLY A 281 -12.74 19.20 10.53
C GLY A 281 -12.06 17.96 11.09
N ALA A 282 -11.85 16.95 10.26
CA ALA A 282 -11.09 15.75 10.61
C ALA A 282 -10.24 15.31 9.42
N VAL A 283 -9.00 14.91 9.69
CA VAL A 283 -8.08 14.37 8.69
C VAL A 283 -7.89 12.88 8.95
N TYR A 284 -8.02 12.10 7.88
CA TYR A 284 -7.81 10.67 7.87
C TYR A 284 -6.70 10.32 6.88
N GLN A 285 -5.96 9.25 7.18
CA GLN A 285 -4.97 8.66 6.29
C GLN A 285 -5.45 7.29 5.83
N LEU A 286 -5.20 6.97 4.56
CA LEU A 286 -5.50 5.65 4.01
C LEU A 286 -4.44 4.63 4.48
N HIS A 287 -4.88 3.49 4.99
CA HIS A 287 -4.04 2.37 5.39
C HIS A 287 -4.34 1.17 4.49
N SER A 288 -3.32 0.39 4.16
CA SER A 288 -3.46 -0.90 3.49
C SER A 288 -2.87 -2.00 4.37
N LYS A 289 -3.66 -3.00 4.71
CA LYS A 289 -3.25 -4.19 5.46
C LYS A 289 -3.41 -5.43 4.60
N TYR A 290 -2.36 -6.23 4.53
CA TYR A 290 -2.29 -7.48 3.79
C TYR A 290 -2.20 -8.64 4.78
N THR A 291 -3.01 -9.67 4.59
CA THR A 291 -3.05 -10.84 5.46
C THR A 291 -2.91 -12.10 4.61
N PHE A 292 -1.90 -12.91 4.89
CA PHE A 292 -1.73 -14.20 4.24
C PHE A 292 -2.77 -15.19 4.74
N LYS A 293 -3.44 -15.87 3.82
CA LYS A 293 -4.42 -16.93 4.06
C LYS A 293 -3.87 -18.23 3.48
N PRO A 294 -3.28 -19.10 4.31
CA PRO A 294 -2.80 -20.41 3.85
C PRO A 294 -3.94 -21.18 3.19
N SER A 295 -3.65 -21.91 2.11
CA SER A 295 -4.55 -22.92 1.57
C SER A 295 -4.79 -24.05 2.57
N ASP A 296 -5.86 -24.83 2.37
CA ASP A 296 -6.16 -25.98 3.21
C ASP A 296 -4.98 -26.97 3.26
N GLU A 297 -4.31 -27.20 2.13
CA GLU A 297 -3.14 -28.08 2.06
C GLU A 297 -1.95 -27.54 2.86
N LEU A 298 -1.69 -26.23 2.80
CA LEU A 298 -0.62 -25.60 3.57
C LEU A 298 -0.98 -25.53 5.05
N GLN A 299 -2.23 -25.23 5.39
CA GLN A 299 -2.71 -25.19 6.77
C GLN A 299 -2.65 -26.58 7.41
N PHE A 300 -3.03 -27.63 6.69
CA PHE A 300 -2.86 -29.01 7.14
C PHE A 300 -1.39 -29.34 7.42
N ALA A 301 -0.49 -28.94 6.52
CA ALA A 301 0.94 -29.18 6.70
C ALA A 301 1.52 -28.42 7.89
N MET A 302 1.08 -27.17 8.12
CA MET A 302 1.51 -26.36 9.27
C MET A 302 1.01 -26.90 10.61
N ASN A 303 -0.16 -27.55 10.62
CA ASN A 303 -0.81 -28.06 11.83
C ASN A 303 -0.65 -29.58 12.00
N SER A 304 0.20 -30.22 11.18
CA SER A 304 0.24 -31.67 11.08
C SER A 304 0.69 -32.32 12.39
N PRO A 305 -0.09 -33.27 12.96
CA PRO A 305 0.29 -33.96 14.20
C PRO A 305 1.38 -35.03 13.97
N PHE A 306 1.74 -35.30 12.71
CA PHE A 306 2.67 -36.35 12.31
C PHE A 306 4.15 -35.96 12.42
N GLY A 307 4.46 -34.82 13.06
CA GLY A 307 5.83 -34.38 13.32
C GLY A 307 6.52 -33.66 12.15
N TYR A 308 5.83 -33.44 11.03
CA TYR A 308 6.32 -32.64 9.92
C TYR A 308 6.27 -31.16 10.28
N LYS A 309 7.43 -30.50 10.25
CA LYS A 309 7.51 -29.09 10.66
C LYS A 309 7.51 -28.18 9.44
N VAL A 310 6.33 -27.68 9.08
CA VAL A 310 6.16 -26.60 8.09
C VAL A 310 5.80 -25.33 8.83
N ILE A 311 6.72 -24.37 8.88
CA ILE A 311 6.55 -23.10 9.59
C ILE A 311 6.86 -21.97 8.61
N LEU A 312 5.82 -21.22 8.26
CA LEU A 312 5.97 -19.95 7.55
C LEU A 312 6.74 -18.95 8.40
N ASP A 313 7.48 -18.06 7.75
CA ASP A 313 8.06 -16.91 8.45
C ASP A 313 6.94 -16.11 9.13
N GLN A 314 7.07 -15.80 10.44
CA GLN A 314 6.01 -15.09 11.17
C GLN A 314 5.73 -13.71 10.57
N ARG A 315 6.75 -13.11 9.94
CA ARG A 315 6.64 -11.84 9.22
C ARG A 315 5.85 -11.97 7.91
N ALA A 316 5.59 -13.20 7.45
CA ALA A 316 4.74 -13.50 6.30
C ALA A 316 3.25 -13.54 6.64
N GLN A 317 2.85 -13.41 7.90
CA GLN A 317 1.43 -13.54 8.27
C GLN A 317 0.61 -12.30 7.94
N SER A 318 1.18 -11.12 8.19
CA SER A 318 0.55 -9.86 7.85
C SER A 318 1.56 -8.74 7.68
N PHE A 319 1.24 -7.81 6.79
CA PHE A 319 2.02 -6.63 6.48
C PHE A 319 1.07 -5.46 6.34
N GLN A 320 1.44 -4.27 6.83
CA GLN A 320 0.64 -3.07 6.66
C GLN A 320 1.53 -1.86 6.37
N TYR A 321 0.97 -0.88 5.68
CA TYR A 321 1.62 0.41 5.47
C TYR A 321 0.61 1.55 5.37
N ASP A 322 1.12 2.75 5.60
CA ASP A 322 0.36 3.99 5.52
C ASP A 322 0.56 4.62 4.13
N ASP A 323 -0.53 4.87 3.43
CA ASP A 323 -0.51 5.51 2.11
C ASP A 323 -0.34 7.03 2.26
N SER A 324 0.15 7.69 1.21
CA SER A 324 0.23 9.14 1.16
C SER A 324 -1.14 9.83 0.99
N THR A 325 -2.17 9.05 0.67
CA THR A 325 -3.54 9.52 0.46
C THR A 325 -4.17 9.98 1.77
N LEU A 326 -4.59 11.24 1.79
CA LEU A 326 -5.28 11.86 2.92
C LEU A 326 -6.70 12.24 2.55
N TYR A 327 -7.59 12.21 3.52
CA TYR A 327 -8.96 12.67 3.38
C TYR A 327 -9.27 13.69 4.47
N LEU A 328 -9.56 14.93 4.06
CA LEU A 328 -10.08 15.98 4.92
C LEU A 328 -11.60 15.91 4.90
N ALA A 329 -12.20 15.35 5.96
CA ALA A 329 -13.64 15.39 6.18
C ALA A 329 -14.04 16.68 6.89
N VAL A 330 -15.19 17.24 6.51
CA VAL A 330 -15.81 18.37 7.19
C VAL A 330 -17.27 18.08 7.47
N THR A 331 -17.84 18.69 8.51
CA THR A 331 -19.27 18.53 8.78
C THR A 331 -20.09 18.83 7.51
N PRO A 332 -21.08 18.00 7.14
CA PRO A 332 -21.87 18.21 5.93
C PRO A 332 -22.37 19.64 5.77
N GLY A 333 -22.08 20.25 4.62
CA GLY A 333 -22.45 21.64 4.32
C GLY A 333 -21.50 22.72 4.85
N ALA A 334 -20.45 22.36 5.60
CA ALA A 334 -19.41 23.31 6.00
C ALA A 334 -18.34 23.54 4.91
N GLY A 335 -18.15 22.58 4.00
CA GLY A 335 -17.18 22.67 2.90
C GLY A 335 -17.55 23.74 1.86
N LYS A 336 -16.53 24.35 1.23
CA LYS A 336 -16.66 25.37 0.17
C LYS A 336 -15.79 25.06 -1.04
#